data_AF-A0A656GJ13-F1
#
_entry.id   AF-A0A656GJ13-F1
#
_cell.length_a   1.000
_cell.length_b   1.000
_cell.length_c   1.000
_cell.angle_alpha   90.00
_cell.angle_beta   90.00
_cell.angle_gamma   90.00
#
_symmetry.space_group_name_H-M   'P 1'
#
loop_
_entity.id
_entity.type
_entity.pdbx_description
1 polymer ?
#
loop_
_entity_poly.entity_id
_entity_poly.type
_entity_poly.pdbx_seq_one_letter_code
_entity_poly.pdbx_strand_id
1 'polypeptide(L)'
;AMMAIVCLPRQFHVTVVENIEPQDLNLAKWVFPAYLALAALFVVPIALAGQMLLPASMLPDSFVISLPLAHAHPSLALLAFIGGASAATGMVIVACVALSTMISNDMLLPWLLRRKNTERPFEAFRHWMLSVRRISIVMILLLAYVSYRMLGSTASLATIGQIAFAAITQLAPAMFGALYWKQANRRGVFAGLAAGIFIWFYTLVLPVAAHGMGWSLSNFPLLSWLHSNPFDLPISPMTQGVVLSMAG
;
A
#
# COMPACT_ATOMS: atom_id res chain seq x y z
N ALA A 1 3.04 -10.89 -0.06
CA ALA A 1 3.31 -10.02 -1.23
C ALA A 1 2.45 -10.38 -2.44
N MET A 2 2.56 -11.59 -3.02
CA MET A 2 1.78 -11.96 -4.22
C MET A 2 0.26 -11.85 -4.06
N MET A 3 -0.29 -12.27 -2.91
CA MET A 3 -1.73 -12.14 -2.63
C MET A 3 -2.18 -10.67 -2.57
N ALA A 4 -1.36 -9.76 -2.04
CA ALA A 4 -1.69 -8.34 -1.94
C ALA A 4 -1.82 -7.67 -3.31
N ILE A 5 -1.10 -8.15 -4.33
CA ILE A 5 -1.19 -7.61 -5.70
C ILE A 5 -2.61 -7.80 -6.24
N VAL A 6 -3.23 -8.96 -6.02
CA VAL A 6 -4.59 -9.23 -6.50
C VAL A 6 -5.65 -8.54 -5.64
N CYS A 7 -5.42 -8.44 -4.33
CA CYS A 7 -6.34 -7.79 -3.39
C CYS A 7 -6.33 -6.26 -3.50
N LEU A 8 -5.27 -5.68 -4.08
CA LEU A 8 -5.14 -4.24 -4.21
C LEU A 8 -6.27 -3.71 -5.09
N PRO A 9 -7.12 -2.80 -4.58
CA PRO A 9 -8.31 -2.41 -5.32
C PRO A 9 -8.00 -1.85 -6.71
N ARG A 10 -6.93 -1.05 -6.82
CA ARG A 10 -6.44 -0.52 -8.11
C ARG A 10 -6.02 -1.64 -9.08
N GLN A 11 -5.33 -2.67 -8.58
CA GLN A 11 -4.90 -3.79 -9.42
C GLN A 11 -6.09 -4.66 -9.84
N PHE A 12 -7.05 -4.88 -8.94
CA PHE A 12 -8.30 -5.56 -9.27
C PHE A 12 -9.11 -4.78 -10.32
N HIS A 13 -9.24 -3.46 -10.17
CA HIS A 13 -9.93 -2.61 -11.15
C HIS A 13 -9.30 -2.68 -12.53
N VAL A 14 -7.97 -2.53 -12.62
CA VAL A 14 -7.25 -2.64 -13.90
C VAL A 14 -7.38 -4.05 -14.49
N THR A 15 -7.32 -5.08 -13.65
CA THR A 15 -7.34 -6.49 -14.11
C THR A 15 -8.74 -6.98 -14.50
N VAL A 16 -9.81 -6.44 -13.89
CA VAL A 16 -11.18 -6.97 -14.04
C VAL A 16 -12.13 -5.99 -14.71
N VAL A 17 -12.02 -4.69 -14.40
CA VAL A 17 -12.95 -3.66 -14.89
C VAL A 17 -12.44 -3.04 -16.19
N GLU A 18 -11.13 -2.82 -16.30
CA GLU A 18 -10.51 -2.28 -17.51
C GLU A 18 -10.09 -3.37 -18.51
N ASN A 19 -10.19 -4.65 -18.14
CA ASN A 19 -9.93 -5.75 -19.05
C ASN A 19 -11.14 -6.00 -19.94
N ILE A 20 -11.03 -5.61 -21.21
CA ILE A 20 -12.12 -5.67 -22.18
C ILE A 20 -12.11 -7.04 -22.87
N GLU A 21 -10.94 -7.60 -23.16
CA GLU A 21 -10.78 -8.90 -23.80
C GLU A 21 -9.93 -9.89 -22.97
N PRO A 22 -10.36 -11.17 -22.88
CA PRO A 22 -9.63 -12.19 -22.13
C PRO A 22 -8.24 -12.50 -22.71
N GLN A 23 -7.96 -12.09 -23.96
CA GLN A 23 -6.65 -12.23 -24.59
C GLN A 23 -5.60 -11.28 -24.00
N ASP A 24 -6.02 -10.12 -23.49
CA ASP A 24 -5.14 -9.14 -22.83
C ASP A 24 -4.46 -9.74 -21.59
N LEU A 25 -5.14 -10.65 -20.89
CA LEU A 25 -4.58 -11.37 -19.75
C LEU A 25 -3.45 -12.31 -20.17
N ASN A 26 -3.50 -12.91 -21.36
CA ASN A 26 -2.44 -13.79 -21.83
C ASN A 26 -1.18 -13.03 -22.22
N LEU A 27 -1.34 -11.83 -22.79
CA LEU A 27 -0.21 -10.95 -23.11
C LEU A 27 0.40 -10.34 -21.84
N ALA A 28 -0.44 -9.90 -20.89
CA ALA A 28 -0.01 -9.35 -19.61
C ALA A 28 0.84 -10.32 -18.79
N LYS A 29 0.55 -11.64 -18.84
CA LYS A 29 1.35 -12.69 -18.16
C LYS A 29 2.81 -12.71 -18.59
N TRP A 30 3.14 -12.29 -19.81
CA TRP A 30 4.51 -12.21 -20.31
C TRP A 30 5.10 -10.81 -20.21
N VAL A 31 4.31 -9.79 -20.53
CA VAL A 31 4.78 -8.39 -20.51
C VAL A 31 5.08 -7.93 -19.09
N PHE A 32 4.29 -8.32 -18.09
CA PHE A 32 4.51 -7.89 -16.71
C PHE A 32 5.83 -8.43 -16.13
N PRO A 33 6.16 -9.74 -16.19
CA PRO A 33 7.47 -10.23 -15.78
C PRO A 33 8.63 -9.66 -16.60
N ALA A 34 8.46 -9.50 -17.92
CA ALA A 34 9.50 -8.92 -18.78
C ALA A 34 9.80 -7.45 -18.38
N TYR A 35 8.76 -6.67 -18.10
CA TYR A 35 8.89 -5.30 -17.58
C TYR A 35 9.63 -5.28 -16.25
N LEU A 36 9.29 -6.17 -15.30
CA LEU A 36 9.98 -6.27 -14.02
C LEU A 36 11.46 -6.68 -14.18
N ALA A 37 11.76 -7.61 -15.08
CA ALA A 37 13.12 -8.04 -15.36
C ALA A 37 13.96 -6.89 -15.94
N LEU A 38 13.38 -6.11 -16.86
CA LEU A 38 14.03 -4.94 -17.43
C LEU A 38 14.23 -3.85 -16.38
N ALA A 39 13.25 -3.58 -15.52
CA ALA A 39 13.40 -2.66 -14.40
C ALA A 39 14.51 -3.12 -13.43
N ALA A 40 14.55 -4.41 -13.08
CA ALA A 40 15.57 -4.98 -12.21
C ALA A 40 16.98 -4.87 -12.82
N LEU A 41 17.11 -5.03 -14.14
CA LEU A 41 18.37 -4.88 -14.86
C LEU A 41 18.97 -3.47 -14.68
N PHE A 42 18.14 -2.43 -14.58
CA PHE A 42 18.61 -1.06 -14.34
C PHE A 42 18.74 -0.74 -12.85
N VAL A 43 17.82 -1.19 -12.00
CA VAL A 43 17.78 -0.84 -10.57
C VAL A 43 18.89 -1.54 -9.79
N VAL A 44 19.18 -2.82 -10.05
CA VAL A 44 20.15 -3.60 -9.27
C VAL A 44 21.57 -3.02 -9.36
N PRO A 45 22.11 -2.69 -10.56
CA PRO A 45 23.44 -2.07 -10.65
C PRO A 45 23.51 -0.72 -9.95
N ILE A 46 22.46 0.10 -10.04
CA ILE A 46 22.42 1.41 -9.36
C ILE A 46 22.43 1.23 -7.84
N ALA A 47 21.66 0.27 -7.33
CA ALA A 47 21.63 -0.04 -5.90
C ALA A 47 23.01 -0.51 -5.39
N LEU A 48 23.68 -1.39 -6.15
CA LEU A 48 25.02 -1.88 -5.82
C LEU A 48 26.06 -0.74 -5.84
N ALA A 49 26.04 0.08 -6.90
CA ALA A 49 26.92 1.24 -7.00
C ALA A 49 26.69 2.22 -5.84
N GLY A 50 25.42 2.44 -5.45
CA GLY A 50 25.06 3.29 -4.33
C GLY A 50 25.62 2.78 -3.00
N GLN A 51 25.52 1.48 -2.74
CA GLN A 51 26.09 0.87 -1.53
C GLN A 51 27.61 0.94 -1.46
N MET A 52 28.30 0.86 -2.60
CA MET A 52 29.77 0.86 -2.65
C MET A 52 30.37 2.27 -2.59
N LEU A 53 29.69 3.27 -3.17
CA LEU A 53 30.26 4.61 -3.41
C LEU A 53 29.73 5.68 -2.45
N LEU A 54 28.56 5.47 -1.81
CA LEU A 54 27.94 6.46 -0.92
C LEU A 54 28.12 6.10 0.57
N PRO A 55 28.12 7.09 1.47
CA PRO A 55 28.11 6.85 2.91
C PRO A 55 26.88 6.06 3.37
N ALA A 56 27.06 5.17 4.35
CA ALA A 56 25.99 4.33 4.92
C ALA A 56 24.85 5.12 5.61
N SER A 57 25.03 6.43 5.83
CA SER A 57 24.00 7.32 6.41
C SER A 57 22.93 7.75 5.40
N MET A 58 23.09 7.44 4.12
CA MET A 58 22.17 7.86 3.07
C MET A 58 21.10 6.82 2.79
N LEU A 59 19.84 7.26 2.64
CA LEU A 59 18.72 6.37 2.36
C LEU A 59 18.86 5.70 0.99
N PRO A 60 18.71 4.37 0.88
CA PRO A 60 18.80 3.65 -0.39
C PRO A 60 17.86 4.18 -1.48
N ASP A 61 16.70 4.71 -1.09
CA ASP A 61 15.70 5.28 -2.00
C ASP A 61 16.21 6.53 -2.75
N SER A 62 17.28 7.17 -2.25
CA SER A 62 17.85 8.39 -2.84
C SER A 62 19.05 8.14 -3.75
N PHE A 63 19.57 6.90 -3.83
CA PHE A 63 20.80 6.56 -4.57
C PHE A 63 20.78 6.97 -6.03
N VAL A 64 19.62 6.88 -6.68
CA VAL A 64 19.43 7.27 -8.09
C VAL A 64 19.76 8.75 -8.32
N ILE A 65 19.56 9.61 -7.31
CA ILE A 65 19.81 11.06 -7.40
C ILE A 65 21.17 11.41 -6.79
N SER A 66 21.57 10.75 -5.71
CA SER A 66 22.81 11.09 -5.01
C SER A 66 24.07 10.58 -5.70
N LEU A 67 24.02 9.47 -6.44
CA LEU A 67 25.17 8.96 -7.20
C LEU A 67 25.68 9.96 -8.27
N PRO A 68 24.81 10.54 -9.13
CA PRO A 68 25.26 11.57 -10.08
C PRO A 68 25.74 12.85 -9.39
N LEU A 69 25.14 13.23 -8.25
CA LEU A 69 25.59 14.39 -7.47
C LEU A 69 26.99 14.18 -6.87
N ALA A 70 27.27 12.97 -6.38
CA ALA A 70 28.60 12.61 -5.86
C ALA A 70 29.69 12.66 -6.95
N HIS A 71 29.33 12.37 -8.21
CA HIS A 71 30.23 12.47 -9.37
C HIS A 71 30.20 13.84 -10.08
N ALA A 72 29.63 14.87 -9.44
CA ALA A 72 29.53 16.23 -10.00
C ALA A 72 28.81 16.31 -11.37
N HIS A 73 27.84 15.44 -11.63
CA HIS A 73 26.97 15.46 -12.80
C HIS A 73 25.53 15.90 -12.43
N PRO A 74 25.30 17.20 -12.14
CA PRO A 74 24.00 17.69 -11.66
C PRO A 74 22.90 17.61 -12.73
N SER A 75 23.24 17.64 -14.02
CA SER A 75 22.27 17.51 -15.11
C SER A 75 21.59 16.13 -15.13
N LEU A 76 22.35 15.07 -14.87
CA LEU A 76 21.84 13.71 -14.74
C LEU A 76 20.96 13.55 -13.49
N ALA A 77 21.39 14.15 -12.36
CA ALA A 77 20.57 14.19 -11.15
C ALA A 77 19.24 14.90 -11.37
N LEU A 78 19.24 16.01 -12.12
CA LEU A 78 18.03 16.75 -12.45
C LEU A 78 17.08 15.94 -13.34
N LEU A 79 17.61 15.27 -14.37
CA LEU A 79 16.81 14.38 -15.22
C LEU A 79 16.19 13.23 -14.41
N ALA A 80 16.97 12.60 -13.53
CA ALA A 80 16.49 11.56 -12.64
C ALA A 80 15.42 12.08 -11.67
N PHE A 81 15.59 13.29 -11.13
CA PHE A 81 14.62 13.93 -10.26
C PHE A 81 13.31 14.24 -10.99
N ILE A 82 13.36 14.82 -12.19
CA ILE A 82 12.17 15.12 -12.99
C ILE A 82 11.42 13.83 -13.36
N GLY A 83 12.15 12.79 -13.77
CA GLY A 83 11.57 11.47 -14.06
C GLY A 83 10.91 10.84 -12.84
N GLY A 84 11.61 10.81 -11.70
CA GLY A 84 11.10 10.26 -10.45
C GLY A 84 9.91 11.03 -9.89
N ALA A 85 9.98 12.37 -9.88
CA ALA A 85 8.89 13.23 -9.42
C ALA A 85 7.64 13.08 -10.30
N SER A 86 7.81 13.07 -11.63
CA SER A 86 6.69 12.88 -12.57
C SER A 86 6.02 11.51 -12.38
N ALA A 87 6.81 10.44 -12.31
CA ALA A 87 6.31 9.09 -12.08
C ALA A 87 5.56 8.96 -10.74
N ALA A 88 6.12 9.51 -9.66
CA ALA A 88 5.48 9.52 -8.36
C ALA A 88 4.15 10.28 -8.37
N THR A 89 4.13 11.47 -8.97
CA THR A 89 2.92 12.30 -9.06
C THR A 89 1.81 11.59 -9.85
N GLY A 90 2.16 10.99 -10.99
CA GLY A 90 1.23 10.20 -11.79
C GLY A 90 0.66 9.02 -11.00
N MET A 91 1.51 8.30 -10.24
CA MET A 91 1.06 7.17 -9.43
C MET A 91 0.11 7.61 -8.31
N VAL A 92 0.39 8.74 -7.64
CA VAL A 92 -0.47 9.31 -6.58
C VAL A 92 -1.84 9.70 -7.14
N ILE A 93 -1.88 10.36 -8.30
CA ILE A 93 -3.14 10.78 -8.94
C ILE A 93 -4.01 9.57 -9.24
N VAL A 94 -3.46 8.55 -9.93
CA VAL A 94 -4.22 7.36 -10.31
C VAL A 94 -4.71 6.60 -9.07
N ALA A 95 -3.86 6.48 -8.02
CA ALA A 95 -4.25 5.82 -6.78
C ALA A 95 -5.39 6.57 -6.06
N CYS A 96 -5.32 7.90 -5.95
CA CYS A 96 -6.36 8.69 -5.29
C CYS A 96 -7.68 8.66 -6.06
N VAL A 97 -7.63 8.69 -7.41
CA VAL A 97 -8.83 8.60 -8.24
C VAL A 97 -9.48 7.22 -8.08
N ALA A 98 -8.72 6.13 -8.18
CA ALA A 98 -9.24 4.77 -8.03
C ALA A 98 -9.85 4.53 -6.64
N LEU A 99 -9.19 5.01 -5.57
CA LEU A 99 -9.74 4.88 -4.22
C LEU A 99 -11.00 5.72 -4.03
N SER A 100 -11.02 6.94 -4.57
CA SER A 100 -12.18 7.82 -4.49
C SER A 100 -13.40 7.27 -5.26
N THR A 101 -13.18 6.65 -6.43
CA THR A 101 -14.25 5.98 -7.18
C THR A 101 -14.81 4.79 -6.41
N MET A 102 -13.95 3.97 -5.80
CA MET A 102 -14.39 2.82 -4.98
C MET A 102 -15.14 3.23 -3.73
N ILE A 103 -14.65 4.22 -2.98
CA ILE A 103 -15.36 4.75 -1.80
C ILE A 103 -16.75 5.27 -2.20
N SER A 104 -16.83 5.97 -3.32
CA SER A 104 -18.11 6.50 -3.82
C SER A 104 -19.07 5.40 -4.24
N ASN A 105 -18.57 4.38 -4.93
CA ASN A 105 -19.39 3.32 -5.51
C ASN A 105 -19.79 2.25 -4.51
N ASP A 106 -18.86 1.82 -3.64
CA ASP A 106 -19.05 0.64 -2.80
C ASP A 106 -19.54 1.00 -1.39
N MET A 107 -19.29 2.22 -0.92
CA MET A 107 -19.70 2.67 0.41
C MET A 107 -20.94 3.57 0.36
N LEU A 108 -20.95 4.56 -0.54
CA LEU A 108 -21.97 5.61 -0.53
C LEU A 108 -23.22 5.25 -1.34
N LEU A 109 -23.06 4.60 -2.49
CA LEU A 109 -24.20 4.15 -3.31
C LEU A 109 -25.13 3.18 -2.54
N PRO A 110 -24.65 2.08 -1.91
CA PRO A 110 -25.53 1.18 -1.17
C PRO A 110 -26.08 1.81 0.12
N TRP A 111 -25.34 2.71 0.77
CA TRP A 111 -25.84 3.45 1.94
C TRP A 111 -27.01 4.37 1.56
N LEU A 112 -26.89 5.05 0.42
CA LEU A 112 -27.93 5.91 -0.10
C LEU A 112 -29.15 5.12 -0.60
N LEU A 113 -28.94 3.98 -1.27
CA LEU A 113 -30.04 3.09 -1.72
C LEU A 113 -30.79 2.44 -0.55
N ARG A 114 -30.11 2.17 0.58
CA ARG A 114 -30.75 1.69 1.82
C ARG A 114 -31.61 2.76 2.48
N ARG A 115 -31.23 4.04 2.37
CA ARG A 115 -32.08 5.17 2.74
C ARG A 115 -33.09 5.34 1.61
N LYS A 116 -34.23 4.65 1.72
CA LYS A 116 -35.39 4.59 0.79
C LYS A 116 -36.08 5.93 0.47
N ASN A 117 -35.31 7.00 0.34
CA ASN A 117 -35.76 8.35 0.10
C ASN A 117 -34.61 8.98 -0.71
N THR A 118 -34.77 9.32 -1.98
CA THR A 118 -35.58 10.47 -2.35
C THR A 118 -35.61 10.54 -3.87
N GLU A 119 -36.75 10.94 -4.41
CA GLU A 119 -36.95 11.53 -5.73
C GLU A 119 -36.08 12.79 -5.92
N ARG A 120 -34.75 12.64 -5.93
CA ARG A 120 -33.84 13.76 -6.23
C ARG A 120 -33.62 13.81 -7.74
N PRO A 121 -33.71 15.00 -8.35
CA PRO A 121 -33.39 15.15 -9.77
C PRO A 121 -31.97 14.64 -10.03
N PHE A 122 -31.81 13.88 -11.11
CA PHE A 122 -30.56 13.23 -11.53
C PHE A 122 -29.34 14.18 -11.52
N GLU A 123 -29.58 15.46 -11.81
CA GLU A 123 -28.62 16.57 -11.73
C GLU A 123 -28.01 16.80 -10.33
N ALA A 124 -28.84 16.80 -9.28
CA ALA A 124 -28.39 16.99 -7.89
C ALA A 124 -27.63 15.77 -7.37
N PHE A 125 -28.02 14.58 -7.83
CA PHE A 125 -27.31 13.33 -7.54
C PHE A 125 -25.91 13.33 -8.15
N ARG A 126 -25.79 13.77 -9.42
CA ARG A 126 -24.51 13.91 -10.13
C ARG A 126 -23.57 14.89 -9.43
N HIS A 127 -24.06 16.06 -9.04
CA HIS A 127 -23.27 17.06 -8.30
C HIS A 127 -22.82 16.58 -6.91
N TRP A 128 -23.68 15.87 -6.20
CA TRP A 128 -23.34 15.30 -4.89
C TRP A 128 -22.26 14.23 -5.01
N MET A 129 -22.38 13.33 -5.99
CA MET A 129 -21.38 12.27 -6.24
C MET A 129 -20.02 12.84 -6.66
N LEU A 130 -19.99 13.91 -7.46
CA LEU A 130 -18.75 14.60 -7.81
C LEU A 130 -18.11 15.30 -6.59
N SER A 131 -18.92 15.90 -5.72
CA SER A 131 -18.44 16.56 -4.50
C SER A 131 -17.85 15.56 -3.50
N VAL A 132 -18.53 14.44 -3.32
CA VAL A 132 -18.03 13.29 -2.54
C VAL A 132 -16.66 12.85 -3.06
N ARG A 133 -16.50 12.66 -4.37
CA ARG A 133 -15.21 12.22 -4.94
C ARG A 133 -14.08 13.20 -4.62
N ARG A 134 -14.35 14.51 -4.73
CA ARG A 134 -13.38 15.56 -4.40
C ARG A 134 -13.01 15.54 -2.91
N ILE A 135 -14.00 15.43 -2.02
CA ILE A 135 -13.77 15.34 -0.57
C ILE A 135 -12.96 14.10 -0.22
N SER A 136 -13.28 12.95 -0.82
CA SER A 136 -12.52 11.71 -0.63
C SER A 136 -11.06 11.87 -1.07
N ILE A 137 -10.79 12.51 -2.22
CA ILE A 137 -9.40 12.78 -2.67
C ILE A 137 -8.67 13.65 -1.64
N VAL A 138 -9.28 14.75 -1.19
CA VAL A 138 -8.67 15.64 -0.19
C VAL A 138 -8.40 14.91 1.12
N MET A 139 -9.35 14.10 1.59
CA MET A 139 -9.20 13.32 2.81
C MET A 139 -8.08 12.27 2.69
N ILE A 140 -8.01 11.55 1.56
CA ILE A 140 -6.95 10.56 1.29
C ILE A 140 -5.57 11.24 1.28
N LEU A 141 -5.44 12.39 0.61
CA LEU A 141 -4.18 13.14 0.57
C LEU A 141 -3.78 13.67 1.96
N LEU A 142 -4.75 14.13 2.75
CA LEU A 142 -4.50 14.58 4.11
C LEU A 142 -4.04 13.43 5.01
N LEU A 143 -4.69 12.27 4.93
CA LEU A 143 -4.28 11.06 5.65
C LEU A 143 -2.88 10.58 5.21
N ALA A 144 -2.57 10.65 3.92
CA ALA A 144 -1.24 10.32 3.41
C ALA A 144 -0.18 11.27 3.97
N TYR A 145 -0.47 12.58 4.04
CA TYR A 145 0.42 13.57 4.62
C TYR A 145 0.64 13.37 6.12
N VAL A 146 -0.43 13.13 6.88
CA VAL A 146 -0.32 12.81 8.32
C VAL A 146 0.51 11.54 8.52
N SER A 147 0.30 10.51 7.70
CA SER A 147 1.09 9.27 7.75
C SER A 147 2.57 9.55 7.49
N TYR A 148 2.89 10.30 6.43
CA TYR A 148 4.27 10.71 6.12
C TYR A 148 4.93 11.42 7.30
N ARG A 149 4.20 12.29 8.00
CA ARG A 149 4.70 13.01 9.17
C ARG A 149 4.89 12.12 10.41
N MET A 150 4.02 11.13 10.60
CA MET A 150 4.12 10.16 11.72
C MET A 150 5.25 9.15 11.52
N LEU A 151 5.51 8.75 10.28
CA LEU A 151 6.49 7.72 9.91
C LEU A 151 7.95 8.16 10.08
N GLY A 152 8.21 9.47 10.17
CA GLY A 152 9.56 10.03 10.28
C GLY A 152 10.36 9.91 8.97
N SER A 153 11.45 10.67 8.84
CA SER A 153 12.27 10.72 7.62
C SER A 153 13.16 9.49 7.41
N THR A 154 13.16 8.51 8.32
CA THR A 154 14.08 7.35 8.30
C THR A 154 13.45 6.06 7.78
N ALA A 155 12.13 6.02 7.58
CA ALA A 155 11.47 4.83 7.04
C ALA A 155 11.69 4.73 5.53
N SER A 156 12.37 3.67 5.08
CA SER A 156 12.51 3.39 3.64
C SER A 156 11.14 3.12 2.99
N LEU A 157 11.03 3.47 1.70
CA LEU A 157 9.84 3.24 0.89
C LEU A 157 9.48 1.74 0.83
N ALA A 158 10.50 0.87 0.84
CA ALA A 158 10.33 -0.58 0.91
C ALA A 158 9.64 -1.03 2.20
N THR A 159 10.04 -0.46 3.35
CA THR A 159 9.42 -0.75 4.66
C THR A 159 7.95 -0.33 4.69
N ILE A 160 7.64 0.86 4.18
CA ILE A 160 6.26 1.35 4.08
C ILE A 160 5.42 0.40 3.22
N GLY A 161 5.97 -0.04 2.08
CA GLY A 161 5.33 -1.01 1.20
C GLY A 161 5.09 -2.36 1.87
N GLN A 162 6.05 -2.88 2.64
CA GLN A 162 5.90 -4.13 3.38
C GLN A 162 4.74 -4.09 4.38
N ILE A 163 4.63 -3.00 5.15
CA ILE A 163 3.55 -2.81 6.12
C ILE A 163 2.20 -2.74 5.41
N ALA A 164 2.11 -1.98 4.30
CA ALA A 164 0.89 -1.87 3.52
C ALA A 164 0.48 -3.21 2.88
N PHE A 165 1.43 -3.96 2.31
CA PHE A 165 1.16 -5.28 1.74
C PHE A 165 0.75 -6.30 2.78
N ALA A 166 1.28 -6.22 4.00
CA ALA A 166 0.84 -7.05 5.12
C ALA A 166 -0.65 -6.81 5.41
N ALA A 167 -1.07 -5.54 5.53
CA ALA A 167 -2.46 -5.16 5.77
C ALA A 167 -3.40 -5.74 4.71
N ILE A 168 -3.05 -5.55 3.44
CA ILE A 168 -3.88 -5.97 2.31
C ILE A 168 -3.93 -7.50 2.19
N THR A 169 -2.87 -8.20 2.58
CA THR A 169 -2.83 -9.67 2.53
C THR A 169 -3.89 -10.30 3.45
N GLN A 170 -4.33 -9.60 4.51
CA GLN A 170 -5.42 -10.07 5.40
C GLN A 170 -6.77 -10.20 4.69
N LEU A 171 -6.97 -9.48 3.59
CA LEU A 171 -8.17 -9.59 2.76
C LEU A 171 -8.19 -10.88 1.94
N ALA A 172 -7.02 -11.48 1.68
CA ALA A 172 -6.89 -12.69 0.86
C ALA A 172 -7.71 -13.88 1.40
N PRO A 173 -7.59 -14.31 2.67
CA PRO A 173 -8.38 -15.43 3.20
C PRO A 173 -9.89 -15.16 3.13
N ALA A 174 -10.32 -13.91 3.37
CA ALA A 174 -11.72 -13.52 3.24
C ALA A 174 -12.21 -13.61 1.79
N MET A 175 -11.42 -13.14 0.81
CA MET A 175 -11.78 -13.22 -0.61
C MET A 175 -11.81 -14.67 -1.12
N PHE A 176 -10.78 -15.46 -0.82
CA PHE A 176 -10.75 -16.88 -1.23
C PHE A 176 -11.82 -17.70 -0.52
N GLY A 177 -12.05 -17.44 0.77
CA GLY A 177 -13.14 -18.05 1.53
C GLY A 177 -14.52 -17.73 0.93
N ALA A 178 -14.76 -16.49 0.50
CA ALA A 178 -16.00 -16.11 -0.16
C ALA A 178 -16.17 -16.75 -1.55
N LEU A 179 -15.09 -16.97 -2.30
CA LEU A 179 -15.13 -17.56 -3.64
C LEU A 179 -15.36 -19.08 -3.62
N TYR A 180 -14.65 -19.80 -2.75
CA TYR A 180 -14.69 -21.27 -2.70
C TYR A 180 -15.69 -21.82 -1.68
N TRP A 181 -15.95 -21.11 -0.58
CA TRP A 181 -16.79 -21.61 0.51
C TRP A 181 -18.14 -20.88 0.59
N LYS A 182 -19.13 -21.38 -0.15
CA LYS A 182 -20.49 -20.78 -0.22
C LYS A 182 -21.23 -20.68 1.12
N GLN A 183 -20.83 -21.43 2.15
CA GLN A 183 -21.42 -21.40 3.49
C GLN A 183 -20.70 -20.47 4.48
N ALA A 184 -19.71 -19.69 4.02
CA ALA A 184 -18.97 -18.78 4.88
C ALA A 184 -19.91 -17.78 5.59
N ASN A 185 -19.83 -17.74 6.92
CA ASN A 185 -20.70 -16.93 7.74
C ASN A 185 -20.20 -15.48 7.77
N ARG A 186 -21.02 -14.51 7.33
CA ARG A 186 -20.62 -13.09 7.19
C ARG A 186 -20.02 -12.52 8.48
N ARG A 187 -20.57 -12.90 9.63
CA ARG A 187 -20.10 -12.44 10.96
C ARG A 187 -18.69 -12.95 11.29
N GLY A 188 -18.34 -14.17 10.88
CA GLY A 188 -17.02 -14.75 11.10
C GLY A 188 -15.94 -14.06 10.27
N VAL A 189 -16.24 -13.76 9.00
CA VAL A 189 -15.33 -13.01 8.12
C VAL A 189 -15.07 -11.59 8.67
N PHE A 190 -16.11 -10.89 9.12
CA PHE A 190 -15.95 -9.57 9.73
C PHE A 190 -15.14 -9.62 11.04
N ALA A 191 -15.38 -10.64 11.88
CA ALA A 191 -14.65 -10.80 13.14
C ALA A 191 -13.15 -11.07 12.89
N GLY A 192 -12.81 -11.96 11.95
CA GLY A 192 -11.43 -12.25 11.58
C GLY A 192 -10.73 -11.03 10.96
N LEU A 193 -11.39 -10.33 10.03
CA LEU A 193 -10.84 -9.09 9.47
C LEU A 193 -10.61 -8.01 10.53
N ALA A 194 -11.54 -7.84 11.48
CA ALA A 194 -11.38 -6.88 12.57
C ALA A 194 -10.23 -7.27 13.51
N ALA A 195 -10.11 -8.55 13.86
CA ALA A 195 -9.02 -9.07 14.66
C ALA A 195 -7.66 -8.91 13.96
N GLY A 196 -7.58 -9.29 12.68
CA GLY A 196 -6.39 -9.10 11.85
C GLY A 196 -5.98 -7.64 11.74
N ILE A 197 -6.91 -6.71 11.45
CA ILE A 197 -6.62 -5.27 11.39
C ILE A 197 -6.09 -4.77 12.74
N PHE A 198 -6.68 -5.21 13.84
CA PHE A 198 -6.24 -4.82 15.18
C PHE A 198 -4.83 -5.34 15.49
N ILE A 199 -4.55 -6.60 15.17
CA ILE A 199 -3.22 -7.21 15.32
C ILE A 199 -2.20 -6.51 14.43
N TRP A 200 -2.51 -6.22 13.18
CA TRP A 200 -1.63 -5.49 12.25
C TRP A 200 -1.34 -4.07 12.73
N PHE A 201 -2.37 -3.33 13.16
CA PHE A 201 -2.21 -1.96 13.65
C PHE A 201 -1.29 -1.95 14.88
N TYR A 202 -1.50 -2.89 15.80
CA TYR A 202 -0.71 -3.01 17.01
C TYR A 202 0.73 -3.49 16.77
N THR A 203 0.94 -4.44 15.85
CA THR A 203 2.25 -5.07 15.63
C THR A 203 3.14 -4.35 14.63
N LEU A 204 2.57 -3.64 13.65
CA LEU A 204 3.33 -3.04 12.54
C LEU A 204 3.22 -1.52 12.47
N VAL A 205 2.03 -0.94 12.66
CA VAL A 205 1.84 0.52 12.60
C VAL A 205 2.36 1.20 13.87
N LEU A 206 1.96 0.68 15.03
CA LEU A 206 2.31 1.23 16.32
C LEU A 206 3.82 1.34 16.58
N PRO A 207 4.68 0.32 16.33
CA PRO A 207 6.11 0.46 16.56
C PRO A 207 6.75 1.51 15.65
N VAL A 208 6.31 1.63 14.41
CA VAL A 208 6.87 2.60 13.47
C VAL A 208 6.45 4.02 13.83
N ALA A 209 5.17 4.21 14.19
CA ALA A 209 4.69 5.49 14.71
C ALA A 209 5.36 5.87 16.04
N ALA A 210 5.59 4.90 16.93
CA ALA A 210 6.29 5.12 18.20
C ALA A 210 7.76 5.52 17.99
N HIS A 211 8.48 4.89 17.05
CA HIS A 211 9.83 5.31 16.67
C HIS A 211 9.84 6.72 16.08
N GLY A 212 8.88 7.07 15.23
CA GLY A 212 8.75 8.41 14.64
C GLY A 212 8.41 9.51 15.66
N MET A 213 7.67 9.19 16.72
CA MET A 213 7.29 10.11 17.81
C MET A 213 8.23 10.07 19.04
N GLY A 214 9.22 9.18 19.07
CA GLY A 214 10.14 9.02 20.20
C GLY A 214 9.52 8.39 21.45
N TRP A 215 8.45 7.60 21.32
CA TRP A 215 7.83 6.88 22.43
C TRP A 215 8.60 5.58 22.74
N SER A 216 8.86 5.30 24.01
CA SER A 216 9.54 4.06 24.40
C SER A 216 8.65 2.84 24.20
N LEU A 217 9.14 1.84 23.46
CA LEU A 217 8.44 0.57 23.22
C LEU A 217 8.19 -0.25 24.51
N SER A 218 8.79 0.14 25.64
CA SER A 218 8.65 -0.49 26.96
C SER A 218 7.23 -0.43 27.54
N ASN A 219 6.36 0.47 27.06
CA ASN A 219 4.98 0.56 27.52
C ASN A 219 4.04 -0.49 26.88
N PHE A 220 4.52 -1.29 25.93
CA PHE A 220 3.71 -2.24 25.18
C PHE A 220 4.19 -3.69 25.39
N PRO A 221 3.61 -4.45 26.34
CA PRO A 221 4.12 -5.78 26.74
C PRO A 221 4.15 -6.79 25.58
N LEU A 222 3.15 -6.76 24.69
CA LEU A 222 3.09 -7.67 23.54
C LEU A 222 4.13 -7.34 22.44
N LEU A 223 4.57 -6.08 22.35
CA LEU A 223 5.60 -5.62 21.40
C LEU A 223 7.00 -6.00 21.88
N SER A 224 7.24 -5.89 23.19
CA SER A 224 8.47 -6.40 23.80
C SER A 224 8.62 -7.91 23.65
N TRP A 225 7.52 -8.66 23.79
CA TRP A 225 7.50 -10.11 23.59
C TRP A 225 7.74 -10.50 22.13
N LEU A 226 7.16 -9.78 21.17
CA LEU A 226 7.40 -10.04 19.73
C LEU A 226 8.85 -9.69 19.33
N HIS A 227 9.41 -8.61 19.87
CA HIS A 227 10.79 -8.21 19.62
C HIS A 227 11.81 -9.16 20.27
N SER A 228 11.43 -9.82 21.38
CA SER A 228 12.23 -10.88 22.00
C SER A 228 12.29 -12.20 21.22
N ASN A 229 11.70 -12.25 20.01
CA ASN A 229 11.79 -13.38 19.08
C ASN A 229 11.42 -14.73 19.74
N PRO A 230 10.17 -14.88 20.21
CA PRO A 230 9.77 -15.96 21.12
C PRO A 230 9.73 -17.35 20.46
N PHE A 231 9.86 -17.41 19.13
CA PHE A 231 9.85 -18.65 18.35
C PHE A 231 11.24 -19.11 17.90
N ASP A 232 12.31 -18.35 18.21
CA ASP A 232 13.70 -18.67 17.82
C ASP A 232 13.85 -18.97 16.31
N LEU A 233 13.02 -18.31 15.50
CA LEU A 233 13.02 -18.45 14.04
C LEU A 233 13.94 -17.38 13.43
N PRO A 234 14.75 -17.71 12.40
CA PRO A 234 15.64 -16.76 11.71
C PRO A 234 14.86 -15.82 10.78
N ILE A 235 13.77 -15.24 11.28
CA ILE A 235 12.82 -14.45 10.51
C ILE A 235 12.71 -13.07 11.16
N SER A 236 12.75 -12.02 10.34
CA SER A 236 12.66 -10.64 10.82
C SER A 236 11.36 -10.40 11.62
N PRO A 237 11.39 -9.54 12.65
CA PRO A 237 10.22 -9.25 13.49
C PRO A 237 9.04 -8.64 12.70
N MET A 238 9.31 -7.95 11.58
CA MET A 238 8.26 -7.50 10.66
C MET A 238 7.52 -8.68 10.03
N THR A 239 8.24 -9.70 9.57
CA THR A 239 7.63 -10.89 8.95
C THR A 239 6.82 -11.69 9.97
N GLN A 240 7.29 -11.81 11.21
CA GLN A 240 6.52 -12.45 12.29
C GLN A 240 5.21 -11.70 12.57
N GLY A 241 5.25 -10.36 12.58
CA GLY A 241 4.06 -9.51 12.65
C GLY A 241 3.08 -9.77 11.52
N VAL A 242 3.56 -9.90 10.27
CA VAL A 242 2.71 -10.26 9.12
C VAL A 242 2.03 -11.62 9.33
N VAL A 243 2.77 -12.65 9.74
CA VAL A 243 2.24 -14.02 9.92
C VAL A 243 1.18 -14.05 11.02
N LEU A 244 1.43 -13.42 12.16
CA LEU A 244 0.46 -13.29 13.26
C LEU A 244 -0.80 -12.54 12.83
N SER A 245 -0.64 -11.49 12.02
CA SER A 245 -1.76 -10.71 11.51
C SER A 245 -2.63 -11.47 10.50
N MET A 246 -2.12 -12.54 9.90
CA MET A 246 -2.87 -13.43 9.00
C MET A 246 -3.55 -14.60 9.74
N ALA A 247 -3.15 -14.90 10.97
CA ALA A 247 -3.70 -15.99 11.76
C ALA A 247 -4.96 -15.61 12.56
N GLY A 248 -5.23 -14.30 12.73
CA GLY A 248 -6.45 -13.77 13.34
C GLY A 248 -7.56 -13.58 12.33
#